data_AF-A0AB34DAJ0-F1
#
_entry.id   AF-A0AB34DAJ0-F1
#
_cell.length_a   1.000
_cell.length_b   1.000
_cell.length_c   1.000
_cell.angle_alpha   90.00
_cell.angle_beta   90.00
_cell.angle_gamma   90.00
#
_symmetry.space_group_name_H-M   'P 1'
#
loop_
_entity.id
_entity.type
_entity.pdbx_description
1 polymer ?
#
loop_
_entity_poly.entity_id
_entity_poly.type
_entity_poly.pdbx_seq_one_letter_code
_entity_poly.pdbx_strand_id
1 'polypeptide(L)'
;MNSTALWKERFRQFLKEVRTYSKYVFNDHLKFIFVFIIGAGAYYYQQWLQTLTSSFPTALVMAVLIGLVLTAGSIQTLLKEADLVYLLPVEEKLKPYFTKAFLFTFMIQLYIIAIVAAALAPLYFQQMKQTGAGYIWIVLAFVIVKAWNLFIAWEKSFLTDQNIQRADWFIRFILNGLFVYFLVERTSVLFIGGIVLLMVLYLAIMHQMVKGKPLNWEYLISEEGKKMMLLYRIANMFVDVPALKERVARRKWLDFILSMIGEKRTYLYLYTRTFLRSGNYFGLYVRLLALGGVILYFIPFLYGRFIVSLIFLYLIGYQLLTLWKHHRMKIWLDLYPVGGEEKKKDFLTLLNAILITGSVIFTIIFALATKDFMMTGILLIVSILFSIGFVYQYGAKRIERLN
;
A
#
# COMPACT_ATOMS: atom_id res chain seq x y z
N MET A 1 2.67 -31.51 -25.04
CA MET A 1 3.15 -30.47 -24.10
C MET A 1 3.06 -30.98 -22.67
N ASN A 2 4.15 -30.93 -21.90
CA ASN A 2 4.14 -31.35 -20.49
C ASN A 2 3.76 -30.14 -19.61
N SER A 3 2.51 -30.09 -19.16
CA SER A 3 1.95 -28.99 -18.36
C SER A 3 2.69 -28.81 -17.02
N THR A 4 3.22 -29.88 -16.45
CA THR A 4 3.99 -29.81 -15.20
C THR A 4 5.38 -29.20 -15.38
N ALA A 5 6.01 -29.44 -16.53
CA ALA A 5 7.29 -28.83 -16.89
C ALA A 5 7.13 -27.33 -17.14
N LEU A 6 6.06 -26.94 -17.84
CA LEU A 6 5.69 -25.54 -18.08
C LEU A 6 5.48 -24.78 -16.77
N TRP A 7 4.72 -25.34 -15.82
CA TRP A 7 4.55 -24.76 -14.48
C TRP A 7 5.90 -24.56 -13.78
N LYS A 8 6.76 -25.58 -13.79
CA LYS A 8 8.08 -25.52 -13.12
C LYS A 8 8.99 -24.45 -13.73
N GLU A 9 8.92 -24.23 -15.04
CA GLU A 9 9.67 -23.17 -15.70
C GLU A 9 9.13 -21.78 -15.33
N ARG A 10 7.81 -21.56 -15.47
CA ARG A 10 7.14 -20.30 -15.11
C ARG A 10 7.36 -19.94 -13.64
N PHE A 11 7.23 -20.91 -12.75
CA PHE A 11 7.48 -20.74 -11.33
C PHE A 11 8.92 -20.34 -11.02
N ARG A 12 9.91 -20.94 -11.71
CA ARG A 12 11.33 -20.53 -11.58
C ARG A 12 11.57 -19.11 -12.07
N GLN A 13 10.95 -18.70 -13.18
CA GLN A 13 11.02 -17.33 -13.68
C GLN A 13 10.43 -16.35 -12.65
N PHE A 14 9.23 -16.65 -12.14
CA PHE A 14 8.58 -15.85 -11.10
C PHE A 14 9.45 -15.72 -9.84
N LEU A 15 10.00 -16.82 -9.32
CA LEU A 15 10.89 -16.77 -8.16
C LEU A 15 12.17 -15.97 -8.43
N LYS A 16 12.70 -16.01 -9.65
CA LYS A 16 13.88 -15.22 -10.04
C LYS A 16 13.55 -13.72 -10.02
N GLU A 17 12.38 -13.32 -10.52
CA GLU A 17 11.91 -11.93 -10.47
C GLU A 17 11.70 -11.49 -9.02
N VAL A 18 10.92 -12.25 -8.23
CA VAL A 18 10.69 -11.98 -6.80
C VAL A 18 12.02 -11.82 -6.07
N ARG A 19 12.95 -12.76 -6.24
CA ARG A 19 14.26 -12.71 -5.56
C ARG A 19 15.08 -11.50 -5.98
N THR A 20 15.09 -11.16 -7.27
CA THR A 20 15.80 -9.98 -7.78
C THR A 20 15.28 -8.71 -7.12
N TYR A 21 13.96 -8.50 -7.13
CA TYR A 21 13.35 -7.31 -6.53
C TYR A 21 13.44 -7.30 -5.00
N SER A 22 13.26 -8.45 -4.34
CA SER A 22 13.40 -8.56 -2.88
C SER A 22 14.79 -8.18 -2.37
N LYS A 23 15.87 -8.41 -3.13
CA LYS A 23 17.22 -7.95 -2.75
C LYS A 23 17.32 -6.44 -2.65
N TYR A 24 16.60 -5.72 -3.50
CA TYR A 24 16.57 -4.25 -3.48
C TYR A 24 15.70 -3.73 -2.34
N VAL A 25 14.55 -4.38 -2.07
CA VAL A 25 13.66 -4.03 -0.97
C VAL A 25 14.32 -4.30 0.40
N PHE A 26 14.95 -5.45 0.56
CA PHE A 26 15.65 -5.84 1.78
C PHE A 26 17.15 -5.60 1.65
N ASN A 27 17.54 -4.35 1.37
CA ASN A 27 18.93 -3.91 1.47
C ASN A 27 19.35 -3.80 2.97
N ASP A 28 20.64 -3.86 3.27
CA ASP A 28 21.19 -3.92 4.62
C ASP A 28 20.68 -2.80 5.53
N HIS A 29 20.61 -1.55 5.05
CA HIS A 29 20.06 -0.44 5.83
C HIS A 29 18.56 -0.58 6.13
N LEU A 30 17.77 -1.09 5.18
CA LEU A 30 16.32 -1.23 5.34
C LEU A 30 15.94 -2.36 6.30
N LYS A 31 16.74 -3.44 6.35
CA LYS A 31 16.54 -4.52 7.33
C LYS A 31 16.56 -3.97 8.76
N PHE A 32 17.53 -3.12 9.09
CA PHE A 32 17.59 -2.48 10.40
C PHE A 32 16.37 -1.61 10.68
N ILE A 33 15.92 -0.82 9.70
CA ILE A 33 14.71 0.00 9.83
C ILE A 33 13.48 -0.87 10.13
N PHE A 34 13.29 -2.00 9.45
CA PHE A 34 12.18 -2.90 9.74
C PHE A 34 12.24 -3.48 11.16
N VAL A 35 13.43 -3.84 11.66
CA VAL A 35 13.58 -4.31 13.05
C VAL A 35 13.15 -3.23 14.04
N PHE A 36 13.56 -1.98 13.84
CA PHE A 36 13.11 -0.88 14.70
C PHE A 36 11.61 -0.60 14.61
N ILE A 37 11.03 -0.62 13.40
CA ILE A 37 9.58 -0.40 13.21
C ILE A 37 8.78 -1.53 13.85
N ILE A 38 9.16 -2.79 13.64
CA ILE A 38 8.48 -3.94 14.24
C ILE A 38 8.67 -3.93 15.75
N GLY A 39 9.86 -3.63 16.25
CA GLY A 39 10.15 -3.56 17.69
C GLY A 39 9.38 -2.44 18.39
N ALA A 40 9.42 -1.22 17.85
CA ALA A 40 8.65 -0.09 18.37
C ALA A 40 7.14 -0.36 18.25
N GLY A 41 6.69 -0.86 17.11
CA GLY A 41 5.30 -1.24 16.87
C GLY A 41 4.81 -2.30 17.87
N ALA A 42 5.62 -3.33 18.14
CA ALA A 42 5.31 -4.35 19.14
C ALA A 42 5.26 -3.77 20.56
N TYR A 43 6.19 -2.89 20.92
CA TYR A 43 6.20 -2.21 22.21
C TYR A 43 4.94 -1.35 22.43
N TYR A 44 4.60 -0.49 21.47
CA TYR A 44 3.38 0.34 21.55
C TYR A 44 2.10 -0.49 21.48
N TYR A 45 2.09 -1.55 20.67
CA TYR A 45 0.97 -2.49 20.63
C TYR A 45 0.76 -3.16 22.00
N GLN A 46 1.83 -3.60 22.65
CA GLN A 46 1.76 -4.17 24.00
C GLN A 46 1.25 -3.16 25.04
N GLN A 47 1.68 -1.90 24.97
CA GLN A 47 1.14 -0.85 25.85
C GLN A 47 -0.35 -0.60 25.60
N TRP A 48 -0.77 -0.52 24.34
CA TRP A 48 -2.17 -0.34 23.99
C TRP A 48 -3.04 -1.49 24.49
N LEU A 49 -2.57 -2.72 24.32
CA LEU A 49 -3.18 -3.93 24.84
C LEU A 49 -3.44 -3.81 26.36
N GLN A 50 -2.47 -3.30 27.15
CA GLN A 50 -2.66 -3.10 28.60
C GLN A 50 -3.73 -2.07 28.98
N THR A 51 -4.06 -1.14 28.09
CA THR A 51 -5.11 -0.13 28.30
C THR A 51 -6.51 -0.60 27.89
N LEU A 52 -6.66 -1.85 27.41
CA LEU A 52 -7.94 -2.38 26.97
C LEU A 52 -8.92 -2.58 28.12
N THR A 53 -10.11 -2.01 27.97
CA THR A 53 -11.25 -2.26 28.85
C THR A 53 -11.96 -3.55 28.44
N SER A 54 -12.57 -4.27 29.39
CA SER A 54 -13.31 -5.51 29.14
C SER A 54 -14.43 -5.40 28.09
N SER A 55 -14.95 -4.20 27.83
CA SER A 55 -15.99 -3.91 26.83
C SER A 55 -15.48 -3.78 25.40
N PHE A 56 -14.17 -3.86 25.15
CA PHE A 56 -13.62 -3.70 23.81
C PHE A 56 -14.12 -4.83 22.87
N PRO A 57 -14.64 -4.50 21.66
CA PRO A 57 -15.27 -5.47 20.77
C PRO A 57 -14.24 -6.30 19.97
N THR A 58 -13.42 -7.09 20.65
CA THR A 58 -12.35 -7.91 20.05
C THR A 58 -12.88 -8.87 18.98
N ALA A 59 -14.05 -9.49 19.20
CA ALA A 59 -14.66 -10.38 18.23
C ALA A 59 -14.99 -9.66 16.91
N LEU A 60 -15.49 -8.42 16.98
CA LEU A 60 -15.80 -7.62 15.79
C LEU A 60 -14.52 -7.21 15.05
N VAL A 61 -13.50 -6.75 15.79
CA VAL A 61 -12.20 -6.36 15.19
C VAL A 61 -11.56 -7.54 14.47
N MET A 62 -11.53 -8.72 15.10
CA MET A 62 -11.00 -9.92 14.46
C MET A 62 -11.87 -10.38 13.30
N ALA A 63 -13.20 -10.28 13.41
CA ALA A 63 -14.13 -10.62 12.32
C ALA A 63 -13.86 -9.77 11.07
N VAL A 64 -13.63 -8.47 11.23
CA VAL A 64 -13.29 -7.60 10.11
C VAL A 64 -11.90 -7.92 9.56
N LEU A 65 -10.87 -7.97 10.41
CA LEU A 65 -9.49 -8.14 9.96
C LEU A 65 -9.22 -9.53 9.34
N ILE A 66 -9.58 -10.60 10.05
CA ILE A 66 -9.45 -11.96 9.53
C ILE A 66 -10.46 -12.18 8.39
N GLY A 67 -11.68 -11.66 8.49
CA GLY A 67 -12.67 -11.76 7.40
C GLY A 67 -12.15 -11.15 6.09
N LEU A 68 -11.47 -10.00 6.15
CA LEU A 68 -10.81 -9.40 4.98
C LEU A 68 -9.71 -10.30 4.43
N VAL A 69 -8.85 -10.86 5.29
CA VAL A 69 -7.75 -11.74 4.89
C VAL A 69 -8.26 -13.05 4.29
N LEU A 70 -9.34 -13.63 4.83
CA LEU A 70 -9.97 -14.84 4.31
C LEU A 70 -10.58 -14.59 2.92
N THR A 71 -11.26 -13.47 2.75
CA THR A 71 -11.94 -13.09 1.50
C THR A 71 -10.97 -12.62 0.41
N ALA A 72 -9.88 -11.96 0.80
CA ALA A 72 -8.90 -11.42 -0.14
C ALA A 72 -8.09 -12.55 -0.81
N GLY A 73 -7.88 -12.42 -2.12
CA GLY A 73 -7.02 -13.31 -2.89
C GLY A 73 -7.71 -13.91 -4.11
N SER A 74 -6.91 -14.15 -5.14
CA SER A 74 -7.29 -14.90 -6.33
C SER A 74 -6.16 -15.87 -6.68
N ILE A 75 -6.46 -16.90 -7.46
CA ILE A 75 -5.50 -17.96 -7.78
C ILE A 75 -4.40 -17.40 -8.67
N GLN A 76 -3.15 -17.60 -8.25
CA GLN A 76 -1.97 -17.16 -8.98
C GLN A 76 -1.61 -18.22 -10.02
N THR A 77 -2.03 -17.97 -11.25
CA THR A 77 -1.91 -18.94 -12.35
C THR A 77 -0.62 -18.80 -13.12
N LEU A 78 0.09 -17.67 -13.03
CA LEU A 78 1.30 -17.37 -13.81
C LEU A 78 1.09 -17.43 -15.34
N LEU A 79 -0.15 -17.26 -15.79
CA LEU A 79 -0.50 -17.13 -17.21
C LEU A 79 -0.05 -15.78 -17.76
N LYS A 80 0.33 -15.77 -19.04
CA LYS A 80 0.72 -14.57 -19.81
C LYS A 80 -0.25 -14.32 -20.95
N GLU A 81 -0.27 -13.10 -21.47
CA GLU A 81 -1.14 -12.72 -22.61
C GLU A 81 -0.96 -13.64 -23.83
N ALA A 82 0.29 -14.02 -24.14
CA ALA A 82 0.58 -14.95 -25.23
C ALA A 82 -0.04 -16.35 -25.02
N ASP A 83 -0.27 -16.77 -23.78
CA ASP A 83 -0.79 -18.11 -23.47
C ASP A 83 -2.24 -18.30 -23.94
N LEU A 84 -3.01 -17.21 -24.15
CA LEU A 84 -4.36 -17.28 -24.69
C LEU A 84 -4.42 -17.95 -26.07
N VAL A 85 -3.42 -17.73 -26.93
CA VAL A 85 -3.40 -18.30 -28.29
C VAL A 85 -2.82 -19.72 -28.29
N TYR A 86 -1.77 -19.96 -27.50
CA TYR A 86 -1.03 -21.22 -27.53
C TYR A 86 -1.59 -22.31 -26.62
N LEU A 87 -2.20 -21.95 -25.49
CA LEU A 87 -2.63 -22.90 -24.46
C LEU A 87 -4.13 -23.21 -24.51
N LEU A 88 -4.94 -22.35 -25.14
CA LEU A 88 -6.37 -22.58 -25.33
C LEU A 88 -6.69 -23.92 -26.03
N PRO A 89 -5.98 -24.34 -27.10
CA PRO A 89 -6.25 -25.63 -27.75
C PRO A 89 -5.96 -26.87 -26.89
N VAL A 90 -5.23 -26.70 -25.78
CA VAL A 90 -4.78 -27.79 -24.90
C VAL A 90 -5.27 -27.62 -23.46
N GLU A 91 -6.35 -26.86 -23.25
CA GLU A 91 -6.93 -26.55 -21.93
C GLU A 91 -7.14 -27.80 -21.07
N GLU A 92 -7.67 -28.88 -21.64
CA GLU A 92 -7.93 -30.13 -20.91
C GLU A 92 -6.66 -30.75 -20.31
N LYS A 93 -5.49 -30.56 -20.96
CA LYS A 93 -4.19 -31.07 -20.51
C LYS A 93 -3.54 -30.19 -19.44
N LEU A 94 -4.13 -29.04 -19.11
CA LEU A 94 -3.63 -28.08 -18.12
C LEU A 94 -4.18 -28.29 -16.71
N LYS A 95 -5.07 -29.27 -16.48
CA LYS A 95 -5.54 -29.58 -15.11
C LYS A 95 -4.38 -29.72 -14.10
N PRO A 96 -3.28 -30.46 -14.39
CA PRO A 96 -2.15 -30.56 -13.46
C PRO A 96 -1.41 -29.24 -13.23
N TYR A 97 -1.44 -28.32 -14.20
CA TYR A 97 -0.87 -26.97 -14.05
C TYR A 97 -1.70 -26.15 -13.06
N PHE A 98 -3.03 -26.12 -13.23
CA PHE A 98 -3.91 -25.37 -12.36
C PHE A 98 -3.98 -25.94 -10.93
N THR A 99 -3.87 -27.25 -10.76
CA THR A 99 -3.75 -27.86 -9.41
C THR A 99 -2.49 -27.37 -8.68
N LYS A 100 -1.35 -27.25 -9.38
CA LYS A 100 -0.12 -26.71 -8.80
C LYS A 100 -0.22 -25.21 -8.51
N ALA A 101 -0.87 -24.45 -9.39
CA ALA A 101 -1.17 -23.04 -9.18
C ALA A 101 -2.05 -22.81 -7.95
N PHE A 102 -3.08 -23.63 -7.77
CA PHE A 102 -3.95 -23.62 -6.60
C PHE A 102 -3.16 -23.92 -5.33
N LEU A 103 -2.39 -25.01 -5.31
CA LEU A 103 -1.59 -25.40 -4.15
C LEU A 103 -0.56 -24.31 -3.78
N PHE A 104 0.14 -23.75 -4.76
CA PHE A 104 1.07 -22.66 -4.54
C PHE A 104 0.39 -21.43 -3.94
N THR A 105 -0.76 -21.02 -4.50
CA THR A 105 -1.56 -19.92 -3.97
C THR A 105 -1.98 -20.20 -2.53
N PHE A 106 -2.48 -21.41 -2.27
CA PHE A 106 -2.90 -21.83 -0.94
C PHE A 106 -1.75 -21.73 0.07
N MET A 107 -0.55 -22.21 -0.28
CA MET A 107 0.63 -22.10 0.60
C MET A 107 1.00 -20.64 0.94
N ILE A 108 0.95 -19.72 -0.04
CA ILE A 108 1.17 -18.29 0.24
C ILE A 108 0.10 -17.76 1.19
N GLN A 109 -1.16 -18.11 0.96
CA GLN A 109 -2.27 -17.64 1.76
C GLN A 109 -2.22 -18.18 3.20
N LEU A 110 -1.74 -19.41 3.40
CA LEU A 110 -1.49 -19.96 4.74
C LEU A 110 -0.46 -19.14 5.50
N TYR A 111 0.63 -18.72 4.84
CA TYR A 111 1.64 -17.88 5.46
C TYR A 111 1.07 -16.51 5.87
N ILE A 112 0.23 -15.89 5.04
CA ILE A 112 -0.46 -14.63 5.37
C ILE A 112 -1.40 -14.81 6.57
N ILE A 113 -2.22 -15.87 6.57
CA ILE A 113 -3.12 -16.16 7.69
C ILE A 113 -2.34 -16.39 8.97
N ALA A 114 -1.23 -17.12 8.92
CA ALA A 114 -0.39 -17.38 10.08
C ALA A 114 0.19 -16.08 10.67
N ILE A 115 0.69 -15.16 9.83
CA ILE A 115 1.20 -13.86 10.29
C ILE A 115 0.09 -13.03 10.94
N VAL A 116 -1.06 -12.89 10.27
CA VAL A 116 -2.15 -12.04 10.78
C VAL A 116 -2.75 -12.64 12.06
N ALA A 117 -2.94 -13.96 12.10
CA ALA A 117 -3.36 -14.65 13.31
C ALA A 117 -2.32 -14.50 14.44
N ALA A 118 -1.02 -14.62 14.16
CA ALA A 118 0.00 -14.40 15.18
C ALA A 118 -0.03 -12.96 15.73
N ALA A 119 -0.23 -11.96 14.87
CA ALA A 119 -0.34 -10.56 15.28
C ALA A 119 -1.58 -10.28 16.15
N LEU A 120 -2.71 -10.95 15.86
CA LEU A 120 -3.96 -10.80 16.62
C LEU A 120 -4.04 -11.71 17.85
N ALA A 121 -3.13 -12.68 18.01
CA ALA A 121 -3.17 -13.62 19.13
C ALA A 121 -3.09 -12.94 20.52
N PRO A 122 -2.21 -11.94 20.77
CA PRO A 122 -2.15 -11.25 22.06
C PRO A 122 -3.47 -10.56 22.42
N LEU A 123 -4.16 -9.97 21.44
CA LEU A 123 -5.48 -9.34 21.62
C LEU A 123 -6.52 -10.38 22.06
N TYR A 124 -6.56 -11.54 21.39
CA TYR A 124 -7.47 -12.62 21.75
C TYR A 124 -7.22 -13.14 23.18
N PHE A 125 -5.97 -13.43 23.53
CA PHE A 125 -5.64 -14.00 24.85
C PHE A 125 -5.92 -13.04 26.00
N GLN A 126 -5.65 -11.75 25.81
CA GLN A 126 -5.87 -10.75 26.85
C GLN A 126 -7.36 -10.54 27.16
N GLN A 127 -8.21 -10.50 26.13
CA GLN A 127 -9.64 -10.26 26.31
C GLN A 127 -10.40 -11.51 26.75
N MET A 128 -10.12 -12.65 26.10
CA MET A 128 -10.92 -13.87 26.29
C MET A 128 -10.41 -14.76 27.43
N LYS A 129 -9.23 -14.46 28.00
CA LYS A 129 -8.58 -15.21 29.10
C LYS A 129 -8.52 -16.73 28.86
N GLN A 130 -8.30 -17.13 27.61
CA GLN A 130 -8.34 -18.54 27.18
C GLN A 130 -6.96 -19.17 27.06
N THR A 131 -6.94 -20.51 27.05
CA THR A 131 -5.77 -21.34 26.83
C THR A 131 -5.32 -21.33 25.36
N GLY A 132 -4.01 -21.46 25.11
CA GLY A 132 -3.43 -21.50 23.76
C GLY A 132 -3.98 -22.59 22.84
N ALA A 133 -4.40 -23.74 23.37
CA ALA A 133 -4.93 -24.85 22.58
C ALA A 133 -6.23 -24.49 21.83
N GLY A 134 -7.12 -23.69 22.45
CA GLY A 134 -8.35 -23.24 21.80
C GLY A 134 -8.08 -22.33 20.61
N TYR A 135 -7.03 -21.52 20.68
CA TYR A 135 -6.62 -20.64 19.59
C TYR A 135 -6.10 -21.40 18.38
N ILE A 136 -5.39 -22.51 18.58
CA ILE A 136 -4.90 -23.36 17.49
C ILE A 136 -6.07 -23.92 16.66
N TRP A 137 -7.16 -24.35 17.32
CA TRP A 137 -8.37 -24.81 16.62
C TRP A 137 -9.03 -23.69 15.81
N ILE A 138 -9.05 -22.46 16.32
CA ILE A 138 -9.55 -21.29 15.60
C ILE A 138 -8.71 -21.04 14.34
N VAL A 139 -7.39 -21.06 14.46
CA VAL A 139 -6.48 -20.90 13.31
C VAL A 139 -6.68 -22.01 12.29
N LEU A 140 -6.85 -23.27 12.73
CA LEU A 140 -7.13 -24.39 11.84
C LEU A 140 -8.46 -24.21 11.10
N ALA A 141 -9.50 -23.69 11.77
CA ALA A 141 -10.76 -23.35 11.13
C ALA A 141 -10.58 -22.26 10.05
N PHE A 142 -9.75 -21.23 10.31
CA PHE A 142 -9.41 -20.22 9.29
C PHE A 142 -8.74 -20.83 8.06
N VAL A 143 -7.88 -21.84 8.24
CA VAL A 143 -7.25 -22.57 7.13
C VAL A 143 -8.29 -23.27 6.24
N ILE A 144 -9.28 -23.94 6.85
CA ILE A 144 -10.35 -24.62 6.13
C ILE A 144 -11.21 -23.60 5.36
N VAL A 145 -11.62 -22.53 6.02
CA VAL A 145 -12.40 -21.45 5.38
C VAL A 145 -11.60 -20.78 4.26
N LYS A 146 -10.27 -20.69 4.38
CA LYS A 146 -9.45 -20.17 3.28
C LYS A 146 -9.45 -21.08 2.06
N ALA A 147 -9.36 -22.40 2.27
CA ALA A 147 -9.46 -23.36 1.18
C ALA A 147 -10.81 -23.22 0.45
N TRP A 148 -11.91 -23.07 1.20
CA TRP A 148 -13.24 -22.81 0.65
C TRP A 148 -13.30 -21.50 -0.16
N ASN A 149 -12.72 -20.40 0.35
CA ASN A 149 -12.68 -19.12 -0.36
C ASN A 149 -11.88 -19.20 -1.68
N LEU A 150 -10.76 -19.93 -1.69
CA LEU A 150 -9.97 -20.15 -2.90
C LEU A 150 -10.71 -21.04 -3.90
N PHE A 151 -11.44 -22.05 -3.44
CA PHE A 151 -12.26 -22.88 -4.31
C PHE A 151 -13.35 -22.07 -5.01
N ILE A 152 -14.04 -21.19 -4.27
CA ILE A 152 -14.99 -20.27 -4.90
C ILE A 152 -14.30 -19.28 -5.83
N ALA A 153 -13.11 -18.78 -5.47
CA ALA A 153 -12.35 -17.92 -6.37
C ALA A 153 -11.96 -18.64 -7.68
N TRP A 154 -11.77 -19.96 -7.65
CA TRP A 154 -11.59 -20.80 -8.84
C TRP A 154 -12.87 -20.90 -9.66
N GLU A 155 -13.99 -21.30 -9.04
CA GLU A 155 -15.30 -21.40 -9.70
C GLU A 155 -15.70 -20.05 -10.34
N LYS A 156 -15.45 -18.94 -9.64
CA LYS A 156 -15.65 -17.58 -10.14
C LYS A 156 -14.86 -17.29 -11.43
N SER A 157 -13.71 -17.92 -11.65
CA SER A 157 -12.90 -17.69 -12.87
C SER A 157 -13.57 -18.17 -14.16
N PHE A 158 -14.65 -18.95 -14.06
CA PHE A 158 -15.49 -19.36 -15.19
C PHE A 158 -16.64 -18.37 -15.46
N LEU A 159 -16.81 -17.34 -14.62
CA LEU A 159 -17.88 -16.35 -14.72
C LEU A 159 -17.36 -15.03 -15.30
N THR A 160 -17.96 -14.59 -16.41
CA THR A 160 -17.57 -13.35 -17.11
C THR A 160 -18.18 -12.08 -16.51
N ASP A 161 -19.30 -12.18 -15.80
CA ASP A 161 -20.06 -11.02 -15.34
C ASP A 161 -19.39 -10.28 -14.17
N GLN A 162 -19.11 -9.00 -14.37
CA GLN A 162 -18.44 -8.15 -13.39
C GLN A 162 -19.31 -7.83 -12.16
N ASN A 163 -20.64 -7.81 -12.29
CA ASN A 163 -21.53 -7.54 -11.16
C ASN A 163 -21.55 -8.71 -10.19
N ILE A 164 -21.60 -9.94 -10.73
CA ILE A 164 -21.50 -11.17 -9.94
C ILE A 164 -20.16 -11.22 -9.20
N GLN A 165 -19.06 -10.77 -9.82
CA GLN A 165 -17.74 -10.74 -9.17
C GLN A 165 -17.68 -9.80 -7.96
N ARG A 166 -18.33 -8.63 -8.01
CA ARG A 166 -18.37 -7.70 -6.87
C ARG A 166 -19.27 -8.24 -5.77
N ALA A 167 -20.46 -8.73 -6.13
CA ALA A 167 -21.40 -9.32 -5.18
C ALA A 167 -20.79 -10.51 -4.43
N ASP A 168 -20.12 -11.41 -5.14
CA ASP A 168 -19.43 -12.56 -4.56
C ASP A 168 -18.33 -12.17 -3.55
N TRP A 169 -17.63 -11.05 -3.77
CA TRP A 169 -16.69 -10.55 -2.77
C TRP A 169 -17.39 -10.08 -1.50
N PHE A 170 -18.49 -9.33 -1.61
CA PHE A 170 -19.26 -8.87 -0.45
C PHE A 170 -19.93 -10.01 0.32
N ILE A 171 -20.53 -10.97 -0.38
CA ILE A 171 -21.19 -12.14 0.23
C ILE A 171 -20.16 -12.95 1.03
N ARG A 172 -19.01 -13.26 0.43
CA ARG A 172 -17.94 -13.98 1.13
C ARG A 172 -17.38 -13.18 2.30
N PHE A 173 -17.22 -11.88 2.16
CA PHE A 173 -16.76 -11.03 3.27
C PHE A 173 -17.71 -11.08 4.47
N ILE A 174 -19.02 -10.99 4.23
CA ILE A 174 -20.03 -11.09 5.29
C ILE A 174 -20.03 -12.50 5.90
N LEU A 175 -20.05 -13.56 5.08
CA LEU A 175 -20.04 -14.94 5.58
C LEU A 175 -18.78 -15.25 6.39
N ASN A 176 -17.60 -14.86 5.89
CA ASN A 176 -16.34 -15.04 6.61
C ASN A 176 -16.31 -14.20 7.90
N GLY A 177 -16.75 -12.94 7.85
CA GLY A 177 -16.81 -12.08 9.03
C GLY A 177 -17.73 -12.64 10.11
N LEU A 178 -18.94 -13.06 9.76
CA LEU A 178 -19.87 -13.71 10.67
C LEU A 178 -19.28 -15.01 11.24
N PHE A 179 -18.69 -15.86 10.39
CA PHE A 179 -18.03 -17.08 10.84
C PHE A 179 -16.94 -16.81 11.89
N VAL A 180 -16.05 -15.85 11.62
CA VAL A 180 -15.00 -15.47 12.57
C VAL A 180 -15.59 -14.89 13.84
N TYR A 181 -16.61 -14.02 13.75
CA TYR A 181 -17.26 -13.42 14.91
C TYR A 181 -17.81 -14.48 15.87
N PHE A 182 -18.64 -15.40 15.36
CA PHE A 182 -19.23 -16.45 16.19
C PHE A 182 -18.20 -17.46 16.71
N LEU A 183 -17.14 -17.72 15.93
CA LEU A 183 -16.06 -18.60 16.35
C LEU A 183 -15.24 -17.99 17.51
N VAL A 184 -14.99 -16.68 17.48
CA VAL A 184 -14.26 -15.96 18.54
C VAL A 184 -15.12 -15.79 19.79
N GLU A 185 -16.36 -15.34 19.64
CA GLU A 185 -17.31 -15.14 20.75
C GLU A 185 -17.73 -16.47 21.39
N ARG A 186 -17.49 -17.60 20.71
CA ARG A 186 -17.91 -18.96 21.10
C ARG A 186 -19.40 -19.04 21.40
N THR A 187 -20.21 -18.40 20.56
CA THR A 187 -21.67 -18.57 20.60
C THR A 187 -22.02 -20.04 20.35
N SER A 188 -23.24 -20.45 20.73
CA SER A 188 -23.76 -21.82 20.55
C SER A 188 -23.36 -22.44 19.21
N VAL A 189 -22.93 -23.70 19.25
CA VAL A 189 -22.47 -24.49 18.10
C VAL A 189 -23.49 -24.47 16.94
N LEU A 190 -24.77 -24.26 17.24
CA LEU A 190 -25.84 -24.10 16.26
C LEU A 190 -25.62 -22.93 15.29
N PHE A 191 -25.14 -21.77 15.78
CA PHE A 191 -24.90 -20.61 14.92
C PHE A 191 -23.70 -20.82 14.00
N ILE A 192 -22.64 -21.43 14.52
CA ILE A 192 -21.46 -21.80 13.73
C ILE A 192 -21.87 -22.82 12.64
N GLY A 193 -22.63 -23.85 13.03
CA GLY A 193 -23.15 -24.85 12.10
C GLY A 193 -24.06 -24.26 11.02
N GLY A 194 -24.92 -23.30 11.38
CA GLY A 194 -25.77 -22.58 10.44
C GLY A 194 -24.97 -21.81 9.38
N ILE A 195 -23.88 -21.15 9.76
CA ILE A 195 -23.03 -20.44 8.79
C ILE A 195 -22.25 -21.40 7.91
N VAL A 196 -21.73 -22.49 8.48
CA VAL A 196 -21.07 -23.54 7.68
C VAL A 196 -22.04 -24.11 6.66
N LEU A 197 -23.31 -24.33 7.03
CA LEU A 197 -24.34 -24.76 6.10
C LEU A 197 -24.55 -23.72 4.97
N LEU A 198 -24.65 -22.44 5.30
CA LEU A 198 -24.75 -21.37 4.29
C LEU A 198 -23.53 -21.33 3.37
N MET A 199 -22.32 -21.54 3.89
CA MET A 199 -21.10 -21.64 3.09
C MET A 199 -21.12 -22.83 2.12
N VAL A 200 -21.61 -23.99 2.57
CA VAL A 200 -21.75 -25.18 1.73
C VAL A 200 -22.80 -24.98 0.65
N LEU A 201 -23.96 -24.41 1.01
CA LEU A 201 -25.03 -24.08 0.05
C LEU A 201 -24.54 -23.09 -1.00
N TYR A 202 -23.80 -22.05 -0.59
CA TYR A 202 -23.22 -21.08 -1.51
C TYR A 202 -22.24 -21.72 -2.50
N LEU A 203 -21.40 -22.65 -2.03
CA LEU A 203 -20.50 -23.41 -2.90
C LEU A 203 -21.28 -24.26 -3.90
N ALA A 204 -22.35 -24.94 -3.47
CA ALA A 204 -23.19 -25.75 -4.35
C ALA A 204 -23.86 -24.90 -5.46
N ILE A 205 -24.37 -23.71 -5.10
CA ILE A 205 -24.96 -22.76 -6.06
C ILE A 205 -23.89 -22.33 -7.08
N MET A 206 -22.70 -21.92 -6.61
CA MET A 206 -21.62 -21.49 -7.50
C MET A 206 -21.18 -22.61 -8.44
N HIS A 207 -21.01 -23.83 -7.93
CA HIS A 207 -20.64 -24.99 -8.74
C HIS A 207 -21.70 -25.30 -9.81
N GLN A 208 -22.99 -25.20 -9.47
CA GLN A 208 -24.09 -25.40 -10.42
C GLN A 208 -24.11 -24.29 -11.50
N MET A 209 -23.80 -23.05 -11.13
CA MET A 209 -23.73 -21.91 -12.07
C MET A 209 -22.54 -22.00 -13.04
N VAL A 210 -21.49 -22.72 -12.68
CA VAL A 210 -20.25 -22.86 -13.47
C VAL A 210 -20.27 -24.10 -14.37
N LYS A 211 -21.03 -25.13 -14.01
CA LYS A 211 -21.11 -26.39 -14.75
C LYS A 211 -21.37 -26.16 -16.24
N GLY A 212 -20.42 -26.57 -17.08
CA GLY A 212 -20.49 -26.47 -18.54
C GLY A 212 -20.02 -25.14 -19.15
N LYS A 213 -19.53 -24.18 -18.35
CA LYS A 213 -18.95 -22.93 -18.86
C LYS A 213 -17.46 -23.11 -19.16
N PRO A 214 -16.94 -22.51 -20.25
CA PRO A 214 -15.51 -22.52 -20.55
C PRO A 214 -14.74 -21.62 -19.57
N LEU A 215 -13.44 -21.88 -19.41
CA LEU A 215 -12.57 -21.07 -18.58
C LEU A 215 -12.40 -19.67 -19.18
N ASN A 216 -12.54 -18.62 -18.35
CA ASN A 216 -12.29 -17.25 -18.80
C ASN A 216 -10.79 -16.91 -18.71
N TRP A 217 -10.08 -17.18 -19.81
CA TRP A 217 -8.64 -16.92 -19.95
C TRP A 217 -8.28 -15.45 -19.78
N GLU A 218 -9.05 -14.54 -20.39
CA GLU A 218 -8.81 -13.10 -20.29
C GLU A 218 -8.91 -12.62 -18.84
N TYR A 219 -9.91 -13.12 -18.10
CA TYR A 219 -10.06 -12.82 -16.68
C TYR A 219 -8.82 -13.26 -15.90
N LEU A 220 -8.37 -14.51 -16.05
CA LEU A 220 -7.21 -15.04 -15.35
C LEU A 220 -5.91 -14.28 -15.68
N ILE A 221 -5.70 -13.97 -16.95
CA ILE A 221 -4.53 -13.20 -17.42
C ILE A 221 -4.57 -11.78 -16.85
N SER A 222 -5.74 -11.14 -16.83
CA SER A 222 -5.89 -9.80 -16.26
C SER A 222 -5.63 -9.78 -14.75
N GLU A 223 -6.07 -10.80 -14.02
CA GLU A 223 -5.82 -10.96 -12.58
C GLU A 223 -4.33 -11.19 -12.30
N GLU A 224 -3.65 -11.99 -13.11
CA GLU A 224 -2.21 -12.21 -13.00
C GLU A 224 -1.43 -10.93 -13.31
N GLY A 225 -1.84 -10.18 -14.34
CA GLY A 225 -1.29 -8.87 -14.68
C GLY A 225 -1.42 -7.87 -13.53
N LYS A 226 -2.57 -7.83 -12.84
CA LYS A 226 -2.75 -6.97 -11.64
C LYS A 226 -1.79 -7.35 -10.51
N LYS A 227 -1.58 -8.65 -10.26
CA LYS A 227 -0.65 -9.14 -9.23
C LYS A 227 0.80 -8.80 -9.57
N MET A 228 1.20 -8.99 -10.83
CA MET A 228 2.54 -8.64 -11.27
C MET A 228 2.78 -7.13 -11.19
N MET A 229 1.80 -6.33 -11.59
CA MET A 229 1.85 -4.86 -11.45
C MET A 229 1.95 -4.41 -9.99
N LEU A 230 1.31 -5.12 -9.05
CA LEU A 230 1.47 -4.85 -7.62
C LEU A 230 2.91 -5.12 -7.18
N LEU A 231 3.50 -6.24 -7.59
CA LEU A 231 4.90 -6.59 -7.28
C LEU A 231 5.87 -5.54 -7.84
N TYR A 232 5.72 -5.14 -9.10
CA TYR A 232 6.55 -4.10 -9.69
C TYR A 232 6.36 -2.76 -8.99
N ARG A 233 5.13 -2.40 -8.60
CA ARG A 233 4.88 -1.14 -7.88
C ARG A 233 5.54 -1.14 -6.51
N ILE A 234 5.50 -2.27 -5.79
CA ILE A 234 6.19 -2.41 -4.51
C ILE A 234 7.70 -2.25 -4.72
N ALA A 235 8.27 -2.93 -5.72
CA ALA A 235 9.69 -2.81 -6.05
C ALA A 235 10.08 -1.37 -6.43
N ASN A 236 9.23 -0.66 -7.18
CA ASN A 236 9.43 0.73 -7.58
C ASN A 236 9.39 1.74 -6.43
N MET A 237 8.97 1.34 -5.24
CA MET A 237 9.15 2.19 -4.05
C MET A 237 10.62 2.25 -3.61
N PHE A 238 11.45 1.31 -4.08
CA PHE A 238 12.85 1.15 -3.68
C PHE A 238 13.83 1.30 -4.85
N VAL A 239 13.49 0.76 -6.03
CA VAL A 239 14.33 0.79 -7.23
C VAL A 239 13.48 0.97 -8.47
N ASP A 240 13.90 1.82 -9.40
CA ASP A 240 13.18 2.05 -10.65
C ASP A 240 13.09 0.77 -11.48
N VAL A 241 11.87 0.30 -11.69
CA VAL A 241 11.59 -0.92 -12.44
C VAL A 241 11.36 -0.55 -13.91
N PRO A 242 12.16 -1.04 -14.87
CA PRO A 242 12.04 -0.66 -16.28
C PRO A 242 10.69 -1.02 -16.91
N ALA A 243 10.00 -2.04 -16.36
CA ALA A 243 8.65 -2.43 -16.80
C ALA A 243 7.57 -1.38 -16.44
N LEU A 244 7.83 -0.51 -15.45
CA LEU A 244 6.96 0.59 -15.09
C LEU A 244 7.43 1.87 -15.79
N LYS A 245 6.80 2.21 -16.92
CA LYS A 245 6.95 3.56 -17.49
C LYS A 245 6.42 4.59 -16.48
N GLU A 246 7.17 5.64 -16.21
CA GLU A 246 6.72 6.76 -15.37
C GLU A 246 5.40 7.31 -15.92
N ARG A 247 4.29 7.02 -15.23
CA ARG A 247 2.99 7.58 -15.60
C ARG A 247 2.87 8.99 -15.02
N VAL A 248 2.91 9.99 -15.89
CA VAL A 248 2.43 11.35 -15.59
C VAL A 248 0.90 11.27 -15.50
N ALA A 249 0.37 11.12 -14.29
CA ALA A 249 -1.06 11.02 -14.04
C ALA A 249 -1.64 12.37 -13.59
N ARG A 250 -2.72 12.83 -14.25
CA ARG A 250 -3.47 14.01 -13.81
C ARG A 250 -4.18 13.71 -12.49
N ARG A 251 -3.91 14.51 -11.46
CA ARG A 251 -4.57 14.44 -10.15
C ARG A 251 -5.66 15.51 -10.08
N LYS A 252 -6.88 15.14 -10.47
CA LYS A 252 -8.01 16.10 -10.54
C LYS A 252 -8.25 16.87 -9.23
N TRP A 253 -7.99 16.24 -8.08
CA TRP A 253 -8.13 16.86 -6.76
C TRP A 253 -7.10 17.95 -6.43
N LEU A 254 -5.97 18.00 -7.16
CA LEU A 254 -4.94 19.04 -7.01
C LEU A 254 -5.12 20.20 -8.00
N ASP A 255 -6.06 20.08 -8.95
CA ASP A 255 -6.29 21.13 -9.96
C ASP A 255 -6.79 22.44 -9.31
N PHE A 256 -7.39 22.39 -8.10
CA PHE A 256 -7.79 23.57 -7.32
C PHE A 256 -6.61 24.50 -6.97
N ILE A 257 -5.42 23.92 -6.71
CA ILE A 257 -4.21 24.72 -6.43
C ILE A 257 -3.79 25.50 -7.68
N LEU A 258 -3.98 24.92 -8.87
CA LEU A 258 -3.67 25.59 -10.14
C LEU A 258 -4.63 26.74 -10.45
N SER A 259 -5.92 26.60 -10.11
CA SER A 259 -6.88 27.69 -10.27
C SER A 259 -6.60 28.89 -9.36
N MET A 260 -5.93 28.69 -8.21
CA MET A 260 -5.62 29.76 -7.25
C MET A 260 -4.46 30.66 -7.70
N ILE A 261 -3.56 30.17 -8.56
CA ILE A 261 -2.30 30.85 -8.89
C ILE A 261 -2.46 31.90 -10.00
N GLY A 262 -3.54 31.83 -10.79
CA GLY A 262 -3.81 32.75 -11.89
C GLY A 262 -2.80 32.62 -13.04
N GLU A 263 -3.27 32.72 -14.29
CA GLU A 263 -2.41 32.55 -15.47
C GLU A 263 -1.42 33.71 -15.68
N LYS A 264 -1.55 34.80 -14.91
CA LYS A 264 -0.72 36.00 -14.99
C LYS A 264 0.76 35.78 -14.63
N ARG A 265 1.10 34.74 -13.85
CA ARG A 265 2.49 34.37 -13.50
C ARG A 265 2.88 33.07 -14.20
N THR A 266 3.36 33.20 -15.44
CA THR A 266 3.62 32.09 -16.36
C THR A 266 4.54 31.01 -15.78
N TYR A 267 5.67 31.40 -15.20
CA TYR A 267 6.62 30.45 -14.62
C TYR A 267 6.13 29.83 -13.32
N LEU A 268 5.52 30.62 -12.43
CA LEU A 268 4.89 30.09 -11.21
C LEU A 268 3.83 29.03 -11.54
N TYR A 269 2.98 29.29 -12.55
CA TYR A 269 1.99 28.33 -13.02
C TYR A 269 2.64 27.07 -13.59
N LEU A 270 3.66 27.22 -14.44
CA LEU A 270 4.39 26.10 -15.03
C LEU A 270 5.06 25.21 -13.98
N TYR A 271 5.79 25.81 -13.04
CA TYR A 271 6.47 25.06 -11.98
C TYR A 271 5.47 24.39 -11.05
N THR A 272 4.36 25.05 -10.70
CA THR A 272 3.30 24.44 -9.88
C THR A 272 2.65 23.27 -10.62
N ARG A 273 2.31 23.45 -11.91
CA ARG A 273 1.73 22.39 -12.74
C ARG A 273 2.66 21.20 -12.84
N THR A 274 3.96 21.43 -12.97
CA THR A 274 4.96 20.37 -13.04
C THR A 274 5.12 19.67 -11.70
N PHE A 275 5.16 20.42 -10.59
CA PHE A 275 5.21 19.85 -9.25
C PHE A 275 4.01 18.92 -9.02
N LEU A 276 2.79 19.37 -9.30
CA LEU A 276 1.55 18.61 -9.04
C LEU A 276 1.34 17.41 -9.98
N ARG A 277 1.82 17.49 -11.23
CA ARG A 277 1.59 16.45 -12.25
C ARG A 277 2.72 15.44 -12.37
N SER A 278 3.97 15.85 -12.16
CA SER A 278 5.10 14.93 -12.21
C SER A 278 5.02 13.98 -11.01
N GLY A 279 4.99 12.68 -11.30
CA GLY A 279 4.86 11.64 -10.28
C GLY A 279 5.98 11.69 -9.23
N ASN A 280 7.18 12.10 -9.66
CA ASN A 280 8.36 12.08 -8.81
C ASN A 280 8.40 13.21 -7.79
N TYR A 281 8.08 14.46 -8.15
CA TYR A 281 8.26 15.60 -7.22
C TYR A 281 7.18 15.67 -6.14
N PHE A 282 5.89 15.63 -6.50
CA PHE A 282 4.82 15.61 -5.50
C PHE A 282 4.86 14.32 -4.67
N GLY A 283 5.17 13.18 -5.31
CA GLY A 283 5.33 11.90 -4.61
C GLY A 283 6.47 11.95 -3.58
N LEU A 284 7.61 12.54 -3.95
CA LEU A 284 8.76 12.76 -3.06
C LEU A 284 8.40 13.67 -1.88
N TYR A 285 7.69 14.78 -2.14
CA TYR A 285 7.25 15.69 -1.09
C TYR A 285 6.33 14.99 -0.08
N VAL A 286 5.30 14.30 -0.55
CA VAL A 286 4.36 13.56 0.31
C VAL A 286 5.07 12.43 1.07
N ARG A 287 6.00 11.72 0.43
CA ARG A 287 6.77 10.64 1.08
C ARG A 287 7.62 11.17 2.23
N LEU A 288 8.34 12.27 2.03
CA LEU A 288 9.17 12.89 3.07
C LEU A 288 8.31 13.47 4.21
N LEU A 289 7.17 14.09 3.89
CA LEU A 289 6.22 14.53 4.92
C LEU A 289 5.68 13.37 5.75
N ALA A 290 5.29 12.28 5.10
CA ALA A 290 4.79 11.09 5.79
C ALA A 290 5.88 10.46 6.67
N LEU A 291 7.08 10.24 6.12
CA LEU A 291 8.22 9.68 6.88
C LEU A 291 8.62 10.58 8.04
N GLY A 292 8.78 11.88 7.79
CA GLY A 292 9.10 12.86 8.83
C GLY A 292 8.03 12.91 9.91
N GLY A 293 6.75 12.86 9.52
CA GLY A 293 5.61 12.86 10.43
C GLY A 293 5.56 11.62 11.34
N VAL A 294 5.75 10.44 10.75
CA VAL A 294 5.80 9.17 11.50
C VAL A 294 6.95 9.21 12.52
N ILE A 295 8.16 9.56 12.08
CA ILE A 295 9.32 9.63 12.97
C ILE A 295 9.10 10.66 14.08
N LEU A 296 8.56 11.83 13.75
CA LEU A 296 8.28 12.89 14.72
C LEU A 296 7.27 12.40 15.79
N TYR A 297 6.23 11.68 15.39
CA TYR A 297 5.23 11.14 16.32
C TYR A 297 5.81 10.09 17.29
N PHE A 298 6.68 9.20 16.81
CA PHE A 298 7.22 8.09 17.59
C PHE A 298 8.43 8.45 18.48
N ILE A 299 9.12 9.58 18.23
CA ILE A 299 10.26 9.97 19.06
C ILE A 299 9.77 10.37 20.46
N PRO A 300 10.31 9.80 21.55
CA PRO A 300 9.90 10.16 22.92
C PRO A 300 10.54 11.45 23.44
N PHE A 301 11.67 11.88 22.85
CA PHE A 301 12.45 13.03 23.33
C PHE A 301 12.10 14.35 22.62
N LEU A 302 11.79 15.39 23.39
CA LEU A 302 11.33 16.70 22.89
C LEU A 302 12.30 17.35 21.91
N TYR A 303 13.57 17.48 22.26
CA TYR A 303 14.56 18.11 21.38
C TYR A 303 14.82 17.26 20.13
N GLY A 304 14.65 15.95 20.22
CA GLY A 304 14.74 15.04 19.08
C GLY A 304 13.66 15.36 18.02
N ARG A 305 12.42 15.62 18.47
CA ARG A 305 11.32 16.03 17.58
C ARG A 305 11.62 17.37 16.88
N PHE A 306 12.20 18.33 17.60
CA PHE A 306 12.63 19.62 17.02
C PHE A 306 13.66 19.42 15.91
N ILE A 307 14.74 18.70 16.20
CA ILE A 307 15.82 18.47 15.23
C ILE A 307 15.30 17.75 13.98
N VAL A 308 14.47 16.72 14.17
CA VAL A 308 13.90 15.94 13.06
C VAL A 308 13.04 16.81 12.15
N SER A 309 12.19 17.67 12.70
CA SER A 309 11.35 18.56 11.89
C SER A 309 12.17 19.47 10.97
N LEU A 310 13.26 20.05 11.49
CA LEU A 310 14.16 20.92 10.72
C LEU A 310 14.95 20.17 9.67
N ILE A 311 15.44 18.97 9.99
CA ILE A 311 16.15 18.12 9.04
C ILE A 311 15.23 17.72 7.88
N PHE A 312 13.99 17.33 8.15
CA PHE A 312 13.05 16.96 7.08
C PHE A 312 12.65 18.16 6.21
N LEU A 313 12.45 19.35 6.80
CA LEU A 313 12.25 20.58 6.04
C LEU A 313 13.44 20.90 5.13
N TYR A 314 14.67 20.75 5.65
CA TYR A 314 15.88 20.90 4.86
C TYR A 314 15.94 19.91 3.69
N LEU A 315 15.66 18.63 3.95
CA LEU A 315 15.69 17.58 2.91
C LEU A 315 14.65 17.85 1.82
N ILE A 316 13.43 18.26 2.19
CA ILE A 316 12.38 18.66 1.24
C ILE A 316 12.87 19.81 0.38
N GLY A 317 13.39 20.87 1.01
CA GLY A 317 13.89 22.05 0.30
C GLY A 317 15.01 21.69 -0.67
N TYR A 318 16.01 20.93 -0.20
CA TYR A 318 17.16 20.50 -0.99
C TYR A 318 16.75 19.65 -2.21
N GLN A 319 15.84 18.69 -2.03
CA GLN A 319 15.40 17.82 -3.12
C GLN A 319 14.55 18.58 -4.15
N LEU A 320 13.71 19.53 -3.72
CA LEU A 320 12.90 20.36 -4.63
C LEU A 320 13.72 21.36 -5.44
N LEU A 321 14.95 21.71 -5.05
CA LEU A 321 15.85 22.50 -5.90
C LEU A 321 16.13 21.82 -7.25
N THR A 322 16.02 20.50 -7.35
CA THR A 322 16.17 19.78 -8.62
C THR A 322 15.07 20.11 -9.64
N LEU A 323 13.92 20.63 -9.20
CA LEU A 323 12.83 21.08 -10.07
C LEU A 323 13.26 22.25 -10.99
N TRP A 324 14.23 23.08 -10.56
CA TRP A 324 14.81 24.15 -11.39
C TRP A 324 15.38 23.59 -12.71
N LYS A 325 16.04 22.43 -12.65
CA LYS A 325 16.69 21.79 -13.80
C LYS A 325 15.72 21.06 -14.73
N HIS A 326 14.52 20.70 -14.25
CA HIS A 326 13.56 19.87 -14.99
C HIS A 326 13.16 20.44 -16.36
N HIS A 327 13.21 21.76 -16.48
CA HIS A 327 12.79 22.50 -17.67
C HIS A 327 13.95 23.09 -18.48
N ARG A 328 15.20 22.92 -18.02
CA ARG A 328 16.36 23.59 -18.61
C ARG A 328 16.64 23.16 -20.06
N MET A 329 16.28 21.93 -20.42
CA MET A 329 16.53 21.39 -21.77
C MET A 329 15.34 21.61 -22.73
N LYS A 330 14.29 22.31 -22.32
CA LYS A 330 13.10 22.55 -23.15
C LYS A 330 13.20 23.90 -23.84
N ILE A 331 13.61 23.88 -25.11
CA ILE A 331 13.81 25.05 -25.98
C ILE A 331 12.59 25.97 -26.03
N TRP A 332 11.37 25.42 -25.97
CA TRP A 332 10.12 26.18 -25.99
C TRP A 332 9.97 27.22 -24.87
N LEU A 333 10.71 27.08 -23.77
CA LEU A 333 10.65 28.01 -22.65
C LEU A 333 11.53 29.24 -22.86
N ASP A 334 12.52 29.14 -23.75
CA ASP A 334 13.38 30.27 -24.11
C ASP A 334 12.65 31.26 -25.06
N LEU A 335 11.50 30.85 -25.60
CA LEU A 335 10.62 31.68 -26.43
C LEU A 335 9.71 32.62 -25.63
N TYR A 336 9.61 32.44 -24.31
CA TYR A 336 8.76 33.30 -23.47
C TYR A 336 9.47 34.62 -23.13
N PRO A 337 8.82 35.78 -23.30
CA PRO A 337 9.43 37.10 -23.06
C PRO A 337 9.41 37.46 -21.57
N VAL A 338 10.06 36.63 -20.75
CA VAL A 338 10.08 36.77 -19.29
C VAL A 338 11.52 36.66 -18.81
N GLY A 339 11.98 37.67 -18.06
CA GLY A 339 13.36 37.76 -17.60
C GLY A 339 13.79 36.61 -16.69
N GLY A 340 15.07 36.22 -16.75
CA GLY A 340 15.63 35.17 -15.90
C GLY A 340 15.49 35.43 -14.39
N GLU A 341 15.47 36.70 -13.99
CA GLU A 341 15.22 37.14 -12.61
C GLU A 341 13.78 36.85 -12.14
N GLU A 342 12.77 37.07 -13.00
CA GLU A 342 11.38 36.75 -12.68
C GLU A 342 11.18 35.24 -12.56
N LYS A 343 11.84 34.46 -13.42
CA LYS A 343 11.84 32.99 -13.36
C LYS A 343 12.42 32.48 -12.02
N LYS A 344 13.52 33.06 -11.55
CA LYS A 344 14.12 32.73 -10.25
C LYS A 344 13.19 33.12 -9.10
N LYS A 345 12.60 34.32 -9.14
CA LYS A 345 11.66 34.81 -8.12
C LYS A 345 10.41 33.94 -8.01
N ASP A 346 9.82 33.55 -9.14
CA ASP A 346 8.65 32.67 -9.18
C ASP A 346 8.97 31.27 -8.65
N PHE A 347 10.15 30.73 -8.98
CA PHE A 347 10.60 29.45 -8.44
C PHE A 347 10.80 29.49 -6.92
N LEU A 348 11.47 30.53 -6.39
CA LEU A 348 11.66 30.71 -4.96
C LEU A 348 10.33 30.91 -4.24
N THR A 349 9.36 31.59 -4.87
CA THR A 349 8.00 31.75 -4.33
C THR A 349 7.29 30.41 -4.17
N LEU A 350 7.37 29.54 -5.19
CA LEU A 350 6.83 28.19 -5.10
C LEU A 350 7.51 27.36 -4.01
N LEU A 351 8.85 27.38 -3.98
CA LEU A 351 9.63 26.64 -2.99
C LEU A 351 9.26 27.06 -1.56
N ASN A 352 9.10 28.37 -1.33
CA ASN A 352 8.67 28.89 -0.04
C ASN A 352 7.26 28.43 0.33
N ALA A 353 6.31 28.52 -0.60
CA ALA A 353 4.94 28.05 -0.35
C ALA A 353 4.91 26.56 0.04
N ILE A 354 5.71 25.71 -0.62
CA ILE A 354 5.79 24.27 -0.33
C ILE A 354 6.42 24.01 1.05
N LEU A 355 7.48 24.75 1.41
CA LEU A 355 8.14 24.61 2.71
C LEU A 355 7.30 25.14 3.88
N ILE A 356 6.57 26.24 3.69
CA ILE A 356 5.60 26.74 4.68
C ILE A 356 4.50 25.70 4.90
N THR A 357 3.93 25.15 3.82
CA THR A 357 2.93 24.08 3.91
C THR A 357 3.46 22.88 4.70
N GLY A 358 4.71 22.47 4.44
CA GLY A 358 5.34 21.38 5.17
C GLY A 358 5.60 21.70 6.65
N SER A 359 5.98 22.94 6.95
CA SER A 359 6.19 23.43 8.31
C SER A 359 4.91 23.35 9.13
N VAL A 360 3.79 23.81 8.58
CA VAL A 360 2.47 23.74 9.23
C VAL A 360 2.08 22.29 9.52
N ILE A 361 2.27 21.38 8.57
CA ILE A 361 1.96 19.95 8.75
C ILE A 361 2.80 19.34 9.87
N PHE A 362 4.11 19.60 9.90
CA PHE A 362 4.97 19.10 10.98
C PHE A 362 4.63 19.71 12.33
N THR A 363 4.25 20.99 12.40
CA THR A 363 3.77 21.60 13.64
C THR A 363 2.50 20.92 14.15
N ILE A 364 1.54 20.61 13.27
CA ILE A 364 0.30 19.90 13.67
C ILE A 364 0.64 18.52 14.25
N ILE A 365 1.53 17.77 13.60
CA ILE A 365 1.93 16.44 14.09
C ILE A 365 2.68 16.55 15.43
N PHE A 366 3.54 17.56 15.58
CA PHE A 366 4.21 17.85 16.85
C PHE A 366 3.23 18.18 17.97
N ALA A 367 2.20 18.98 17.69
CA ALA A 367 1.16 19.34 18.66
C ALA A 367 0.42 18.09 19.16
N LEU A 368 0.06 17.18 18.25
CA LEU A 368 -0.62 15.92 18.58
C LEU A 368 0.26 14.99 19.42
N ALA A 369 1.56 14.95 19.15
CA ALA A 369 2.50 14.07 19.85
C ALA A 369 2.90 14.59 21.24
N THR A 370 3.05 15.92 21.40
CA THR A 370 3.62 16.53 22.62
C THR A 370 2.54 17.05 23.58
N LYS A 371 1.39 17.51 23.06
CA LYS A 371 0.31 18.17 23.83
C LYS A 371 0.77 19.40 24.64
N ASP A 372 1.92 19.97 24.30
CA ASP A 372 2.45 21.21 24.89
C ASP A 372 2.26 22.37 23.90
N PHE A 373 1.46 23.35 24.29
CA PHE A 373 1.14 24.52 23.46
C PHE A 373 2.33 25.47 23.28
N MET A 374 3.19 25.62 24.28
CA MET A 374 4.30 26.58 24.23
C MET A 374 5.38 26.11 23.26
N MET A 375 5.79 24.84 23.38
CA MET A 375 6.80 24.25 22.51
C MET A 375 6.31 24.14 21.05
N THR A 376 5.01 23.92 20.86
CA THR A 376 4.39 23.92 19.52
C THR A 376 4.48 25.30 18.85
N GLY A 377 4.23 26.38 19.61
CA GLY A 377 4.33 27.76 19.10
C GLY A 377 5.77 28.12 18.71
N ILE A 378 6.74 27.76 19.54
CA ILE A 378 8.17 27.96 19.24
C ILE A 378 8.57 27.23 17.95
N LEU A 379 8.14 25.96 17.81
CA LEU A 379 8.45 25.18 16.61
C LEU A 379 7.89 25.81 15.34
N LEU A 380 6.66 26.32 15.38
CA LEU A 380 6.03 26.98 14.22
C LEU A 380 6.85 28.18 13.76
N ILE A 381 7.24 29.05 14.70
CA ILE A 381 8.03 30.26 14.40
C ILE A 381 9.38 29.86 13.82
N VAL A 382 10.09 28.94 14.46
CA VAL A 382 11.41 28.47 14.02
C VAL A 382 11.33 27.81 12.64
N SER A 383 10.31 27.00 12.38
CA SER A 383 10.13 26.30 11.10
C SER A 383 9.81 27.25 9.94
N ILE A 384 9.00 28.28 10.19
CA ILE A 384 8.71 29.33 9.19
C ILE A 384 9.95 30.18 8.92
N LEU A 385 10.64 30.64 9.96
CA LEU A 385 11.88 31.40 9.81
C LEU A 385 12.94 30.60 9.07
N PHE A 386 13.08 29.32 9.39
CA PHE A 386 13.97 28.41 8.69
C PHE A 386 13.58 28.25 7.22
N SER A 387 12.29 28.10 6.91
CA SER A 387 11.81 27.99 5.52
C SER A 387 12.14 29.23 4.70
N ILE A 388 11.89 30.42 5.25
CA ILE A 388 12.22 31.69 4.59
C ILE A 388 13.74 31.84 4.41
N GLY A 389 14.51 31.61 5.47
CA GLY A 389 15.97 31.68 5.44
C GLY A 389 16.59 30.70 4.44
N PHE A 390 16.11 29.46 4.41
CA PHE A 390 16.55 28.44 3.47
C PHE A 390 16.30 28.86 2.02
N VAL A 391 15.11 29.37 1.69
CA VAL A 391 14.77 29.77 0.32
C VAL A 391 15.65 30.92 -0.15
N TYR A 392 15.72 32.00 0.61
CA TYR A 392 16.37 33.23 0.16
C TYR A 392 17.89 33.24 0.32
N GLN A 393 18.45 32.52 1.32
CA GLN A 393 19.91 32.46 1.48
C GLN A 393 20.52 31.25 0.78
N TYR A 394 19.98 30.05 1.01
CA TYR A 394 20.57 28.82 0.46
C TYR A 394 20.06 28.54 -0.95
N GLY A 395 18.74 28.62 -1.16
CA GLY A 395 18.10 28.37 -2.46
C GLY A 395 18.58 29.34 -3.54
N ALA A 396 18.55 30.64 -3.25
CA ALA A 396 19.01 31.67 -4.20
C ALA A 396 20.49 31.50 -4.60
N LYS A 397 21.39 31.31 -3.62
CA LYS A 397 22.83 31.08 -3.87
C LYS A 397 23.09 29.77 -4.60
N ARG A 398 22.33 28.71 -4.32
CA ARG A 398 22.47 27.41 -5.00
C ARG A 398 22.06 27.53 -6.47
N ILE A 399 20.97 28.25 -6.76
CA ILE A 399 20.50 28.45 -8.15
C ILE A 399 21.55 29.21 -8.97
N GLU A 400 22.20 30.23 -8.39
CA GLU A 400 23.30 30.96 -9.05
C GLU A 400 24.50 30.08 -9.39
N ARG A 401 24.81 29.07 -8.56
CA ARG A 401 25.87 28.08 -8.86
C ARG A 401 25.44 26.97 -9.83
N LEU A 402 24.16 26.89 -10.18
CA LEU A 402 23.58 25.83 -11.00
C LEU A 402 23.24 26.27 -12.43
N ASN A 403 23.25 27.58 -12.66
CA ASN A 403 23.44 28.19 -13.98
C ASN A 403 24.92 28.10 -14.35
#